data_AF-A0A959SU40-F1
#
_entry.id   AF-A0A959SU40-F1
#
_cell.length_a   1.000
_cell.length_b   1.000
_cell.length_c   1.000
_cell.angle_alpha   90.00
_cell.angle_beta   90.00
_cell.angle_gamma   90.00
#
_symmetry.space_group_name_H-M   'P 1'
#
loop_
_entity.id
_entity.type
_entity.pdbx_description
1 polymer ?
#
loop_
_entity_poly.entity_id
_entity_poly.type
_entity_poly.pdbx_seq_one_letter_code
_entity_poly.pdbx_strand_id
1 'polypeptide(L)'
;MVATPLFSAFYFGTVEHYALIARSGRAVVDIGEHYERQSHRTRTVILGANGPQALDVHITRRSGERMPMRTVGLSYAEPWHARHLHAIRSAYGQTPWFIHYIDDLGKLLRHRHERLADLDLATLRMALGWLGLKPELVVEETYVEPVAVEERKLWNLRHTLHPKRPLPAGVPAVGPYAQVFGDRHGFRPHLSILDLVMNHGPRAREVLLQG
;
A
#
# COMPACT_ATOMS: atom_id res chain seq x y z
N MET A 1 2.81 16.27 -19.83
CA MET A 1 3.28 14.99 -19.26
C MET A 1 2.82 14.94 -17.81
N VAL A 2 2.18 13.85 -17.38
CA VAL A 2 1.86 13.64 -15.97
C VAL A 2 3.18 13.49 -15.21
N ALA A 3 3.39 14.25 -14.15
CA ALA A 3 4.62 14.18 -13.36
C ALA A 3 4.78 12.77 -12.77
N THR A 4 5.98 12.19 -12.85
CA THR A 4 6.21 10.84 -12.34
C THR A 4 6.15 10.86 -10.81
N PRO A 5 5.24 10.09 -10.19
CA PRO A 5 5.12 10.08 -8.74
C PRO A 5 6.30 9.38 -8.08
N LEU A 6 6.77 9.97 -6.97
CA LEU A 6 7.82 9.44 -6.10
C LEU A 6 7.20 9.11 -4.75
N PHE A 7 7.16 7.83 -4.40
CA PHE A 7 6.59 7.32 -3.16
C PHE A 7 7.64 6.67 -2.28
N SER A 8 7.26 6.42 -1.03
CA SER A 8 7.88 5.38 -0.22
C SER A 8 7.34 4.02 -0.62
N ALA A 9 8.00 2.94 -0.19
CA ALA A 9 7.34 1.65 -0.19
C ALA A 9 6.21 1.65 0.87
N PHE A 10 5.07 1.02 0.57
CA PHE A 10 3.92 0.98 1.47
C PHE A 10 3.45 -0.46 1.67
N TYR A 11 3.12 -0.82 2.91
CA TYR A 11 2.50 -2.09 3.24
C TYR A 11 1.04 -2.06 2.75
N PHE A 12 0.73 -2.75 1.65
CA PHE A 12 -0.60 -2.72 1.01
C PHE A 12 -1.18 -1.30 0.93
N GLY A 13 -0.53 -0.42 0.17
CA GLY A 13 -0.96 0.99 0.01
C GLY A 13 -2.44 1.18 -0.37
N THR A 14 -2.92 2.42 -0.25
CA THR A 14 -4.35 2.73 -0.44
C THR A 14 -4.78 2.58 -1.90
N VAL A 15 -6.09 2.54 -2.15
CA VAL A 15 -6.62 2.51 -3.52
C VAL A 15 -6.11 3.70 -4.36
N GLU A 16 -5.98 4.89 -3.78
CA GLU A 16 -5.46 6.08 -4.47
C GLU A 16 -3.98 5.97 -4.84
N HIS A 17 -3.18 5.31 -3.99
CA HIS A 17 -1.79 5.00 -4.33
C HIS A 17 -1.69 4.18 -5.61
N TYR A 18 -2.50 3.12 -5.72
CA TYR A 18 -2.52 2.28 -6.93
C TYR A 18 -3.19 2.96 -8.12
N ALA A 19 -4.20 3.81 -7.90
CA ALA A 19 -4.81 4.61 -8.97
C ALA A 19 -3.78 5.56 -9.59
N LEU A 20 -2.96 6.21 -8.76
CA LEU A 20 -1.92 7.10 -9.26
C LEU A 20 -0.83 6.36 -10.04
N ILE A 21 -0.40 5.18 -9.56
CA ILE A 21 0.53 4.32 -10.31
C ILE A 21 -0.07 3.89 -11.65
N ALA A 22 -1.33 3.43 -11.64
CA ALA A 22 -2.02 2.94 -12.84
C ALA A 22 -2.16 4.03 -13.91
N ARG A 23 -2.54 5.25 -13.51
CA ARG A 23 -2.75 6.38 -14.43
C ARG A 23 -1.47 7.02 -14.92
N SER A 24 -0.41 6.99 -14.10
CA SER A 24 0.88 7.56 -14.47
C SER A 24 1.67 6.62 -15.39
N GLY A 25 1.41 5.30 -15.33
CA GLY A 25 2.13 4.28 -16.09
C GLY A 25 3.60 4.08 -15.66
N ARG A 26 4.09 4.95 -14.77
CA ARG A 26 5.43 4.93 -14.19
C ARG A 26 5.37 5.43 -12.74
N ALA A 27 6.21 4.87 -11.87
CA ALA A 27 6.43 5.40 -10.53
C ALA A 27 7.86 5.14 -10.05
N VAL A 28 8.34 5.99 -9.14
CA VAL A 28 9.60 5.81 -8.42
C VAL A 28 9.27 5.47 -6.97
N VAL A 29 9.90 4.41 -6.44
CA VAL A 29 9.80 4.01 -5.03
C VAL A 29 11.16 4.23 -4.38
N ASP A 30 11.24 5.20 -3.47
CA ASP A 30 12.45 5.48 -2.71
C ASP A 30 12.47 4.63 -1.44
N ILE A 31 13.40 3.69 -1.37
CA ILE A 31 13.67 2.91 -0.15
C ILE A 31 14.91 3.44 0.59
N GLY A 32 15.66 4.37 0.00
CA GLY A 32 16.77 5.08 0.63
C GLY A 32 16.32 6.21 1.56
N GLU A 33 15.07 6.65 1.46
CA GLU A 33 14.48 7.65 2.35
C GLU A 33 14.44 7.24 3.82
N HIS A 34 14.13 8.21 4.68
CA HIS A 34 14.04 7.96 6.11
C HIS A 34 12.69 7.37 6.49
N TYR A 35 12.72 6.37 7.35
CA TYR A 35 11.52 5.77 7.91
C TYR A 35 10.71 6.78 8.73
N GLU A 36 9.45 6.94 8.36
CA GLU A 36 8.45 7.75 9.06
C GLU A 36 7.44 6.85 9.79
N ARG A 37 7.31 7.07 11.11
CA ARG A 37 6.40 6.29 11.97
C ARG A 37 4.93 6.62 11.68
N GLN A 38 4.05 5.66 11.96
CA GLN A 38 2.59 5.83 11.84
C GLN A 38 2.13 6.27 10.44
N SER A 39 2.87 5.80 9.43
CA SER A 39 2.64 6.07 8.01
C SER A 39 2.25 4.79 7.27
N HIS A 40 1.93 4.88 5.97
CA HIS A 40 1.61 3.73 5.13
C HIS A 40 2.77 2.72 4.98
N ARG A 41 3.98 3.08 5.41
CA ARG A 41 5.15 2.16 5.48
C ARG A 41 4.92 1.00 6.44
N THR A 42 4.15 1.19 7.51
CA THR A 42 3.89 0.13 8.52
C THR A 42 2.41 -0.09 8.79
N ARG A 43 1.52 0.64 8.11
CA ARG A 43 0.10 0.61 8.39
C ARG A 43 -0.71 0.50 7.11
N THR A 44 -1.63 -0.45 7.10
CA THR A 44 -2.70 -0.52 6.10
C THR A 44 -4.07 -0.55 6.78
N VAL A 45 -5.13 -0.16 6.07
CA VAL A 45 -6.49 -0.13 6.60
C VAL A 45 -7.39 -1.02 5.76
N ILE A 46 -8.08 -1.95 6.41
CA ILE A 46 -9.10 -2.82 5.81
C ILE A 46 -10.47 -2.48 6.37
N LEU A 47 -11.54 -2.95 5.72
CA LEU A 47 -12.91 -2.80 6.22
C LEU A 47 -13.38 -4.11 6.84
N GLY A 48 -13.48 -4.13 8.17
CA GLY A 48 -14.06 -5.26 8.91
C GLY A 48 -15.55 -5.06 9.20
N ALA A 49 -16.19 -6.08 9.78
CA ALA A 49 -17.61 -6.03 10.13
C ALA A 49 -17.96 -4.87 11.08
N ASN A 50 -17.01 -4.48 11.95
CA ASN A 50 -17.14 -3.38 12.91
C ASN A 50 -16.64 -2.02 12.37
N GLY A 51 -16.34 -1.92 11.08
CA GLY A 51 -15.82 -0.73 10.43
C GLY A 51 -14.33 -0.80 10.10
N PRO A 52 -13.71 0.34 9.75
CA PRO A 52 -12.30 0.39 9.37
C PRO A 52 -11.36 -0.12 10.47
N GLN A 53 -10.44 -0.99 10.11
CA GLN A 53 -9.46 -1.60 11.00
C GLN A 53 -8.05 -1.38 10.46
N ALA A 54 -7.17 -0.81 11.27
CA ALA A 54 -5.75 -0.71 10.95
C ALA A 54 -5.02 -2.03 11.23
N LEU A 55 -4.14 -2.41 10.31
CA LEU A 55 -3.19 -3.51 10.46
C LEU A 55 -1.79 -2.90 10.50
N ASP A 56 -1.09 -3.08 11.62
CA ASP A 56 0.20 -2.47 11.90
C ASP A 56 1.32 -3.52 11.87
N VAL A 57 2.29 -3.34 10.97
CA VAL A 57 3.50 -4.15 10.87
C VAL A 57 4.46 -3.78 11.98
N HIS A 58 4.98 -4.78 12.69
CA HIS A 58 5.92 -4.54 13.79
C HIS A 58 7.36 -4.52 13.27
N ILE A 59 8.11 -3.49 13.64
CA ILE A 59 9.51 -3.31 13.26
C ILE A 59 10.44 -3.51 14.46
N THR A 60 11.70 -3.88 14.21
CA THR A 60 12.74 -3.85 15.25
C THR A 60 13.03 -2.39 15.60
N ARG A 61 12.88 -2.04 16.88
CA ARG A 61 13.17 -0.67 17.33
C ARG A 61 14.68 -0.46 17.39
N ARG A 62 15.19 0.55 16.69
CA ARG A 62 16.44 1.22 17.06
C ARG A 62 16.07 2.59 17.63
N SER A 63 16.59 2.90 18.80
CA SER A 63 16.33 4.15 19.52
C SER A 63 17.03 5.33 18.83
N GLY A 64 16.39 6.50 18.81
CA GLY A 64 17.05 7.79 18.59
C GLY A 64 17.46 8.19 17.17
N GLU A 65 17.67 7.25 16.25
CA GLU A 65 18.27 7.56 14.94
C GLU A 65 17.27 7.58 13.77
N ARG A 66 17.49 8.51 12.84
CA ARG A 66 16.85 8.50 11.52
C ARG A 66 17.40 7.30 10.75
N MET A 67 16.55 6.32 10.46
CA MET A 67 16.95 5.11 9.74
C MET A 67 16.51 5.18 8.28
N PRO A 68 17.41 4.90 7.32
CA PRO A 68 17.00 4.63 5.94
C PRO A 68 16.01 3.46 5.90
N MET A 69 14.93 3.60 5.15
CA MET A 69 13.81 2.65 5.09
C MET A 69 14.29 1.25 4.70
N ARG A 70 15.25 1.16 3.77
CA ARG A 70 15.92 -0.10 3.36
C ARG A 70 16.66 -0.83 4.46
N THR A 71 16.90 -0.20 5.61
CA THR A 71 17.59 -0.81 6.77
C THR A 71 16.66 -1.16 7.92
N VAL A 72 15.38 -0.79 7.83
CA VAL A 72 14.40 -1.05 8.89
C VAL A 72 14.08 -2.53 8.93
N GLY A 73 14.48 -3.21 10.01
CA GLY A 73 14.18 -4.62 10.25
C GLY A 73 12.76 -4.86 10.73
N LEU A 74 12.20 -6.02 10.39
CA LEU A 74 10.90 -6.49 10.86
C LEU A 74 11.03 -7.24 12.19
N SER A 75 10.11 -6.98 13.12
CA SER A 75 10.03 -7.70 14.40
C SER A 75 9.00 -8.81 14.32
N TYR A 76 9.39 -10.03 14.68
CA TYR A 76 8.52 -11.20 14.76
C TYR A 76 8.30 -11.66 16.21
N ALA A 77 8.61 -10.81 17.20
CA ALA A 77 8.34 -11.10 18.60
C ALA A 77 6.83 -11.30 18.89
N GLU A 78 5.99 -10.65 18.08
CA GLU A 78 4.55 -10.90 18.03
C GLU A 78 4.14 -11.41 16.65
N PRO A 79 3.12 -12.29 16.56
CA PRO A 79 2.71 -12.91 15.30
C PRO A 79 1.78 -11.98 14.48
N TRP A 80 2.20 -10.74 14.22
CA TRP A 80 1.39 -9.75 13.49
C TRP A 80 0.95 -10.26 12.11
N HIS A 81 1.80 -11.01 11.40
CA HIS A 81 1.51 -11.58 10.09
C HIS A 81 0.32 -12.56 10.15
N ALA A 82 0.28 -13.42 11.17
CA ALA A 82 -0.82 -14.35 11.37
C ALA A 82 -2.11 -13.61 11.78
N ARG A 83 -2.00 -12.58 12.63
CA ARG A 83 -3.12 -11.71 13.00
C ARG A 83 -3.68 -10.95 11.81
N HIS A 84 -2.82 -10.42 10.94
CA HIS A 84 -3.21 -9.75 9.70
C HIS A 84 -3.94 -10.70 8.77
N LEU A 85 -3.38 -11.90 8.54
CA LEU A 85 -4.03 -12.91 7.71
C LEU A 85 -5.42 -13.28 8.27
N HIS A 86 -5.54 -13.47 9.59
CA HIS A 86 -6.83 -13.75 10.23
C HIS A 86 -7.82 -12.59 10.06
N ALA A 87 -7.39 -11.35 10.28
CA ALA A 87 -8.23 -10.16 10.11
C ALA A 87 -8.74 -10.02 8.66
N ILE A 88 -7.86 -10.26 7.68
CA ILE A 88 -8.21 -10.23 6.26
C ILE A 88 -9.21 -11.33 5.90
N ARG A 89 -9.03 -12.55 6.45
CA ARG A 89 -9.99 -13.66 6.28
C ARG A 89 -11.36 -13.31 6.84
N SER A 90 -11.40 -12.70 8.03
CA SER A 90 -12.64 -12.28 8.67
C SER A 90 -13.34 -11.16 7.89
N ALA A 91 -12.59 -10.16 7.43
CA ALA A 91 -13.11 -9.02 6.69
C ALA A 91 -13.64 -9.41 5.31
N TYR A 92 -12.87 -10.20 4.55
CA TYR A 92 -13.11 -10.39 3.12
C TYR A 92 -13.51 -11.80 2.73
N GLY A 93 -13.64 -12.74 3.67
CA GLY A 93 -13.95 -14.14 3.38
C GLY A 93 -15.24 -14.39 2.61
N GLN A 94 -16.17 -13.43 2.61
CA GLN A 94 -17.43 -13.48 1.87
C GLN A 94 -17.42 -12.64 0.58
N THR A 95 -16.28 -12.03 0.23
CA THR A 95 -16.16 -11.28 -1.03
C THR A 95 -15.99 -12.22 -2.21
N PRO A 96 -16.45 -11.83 -3.42
CA PRO A 96 -16.42 -12.72 -4.59
C PRO A 96 -15.01 -13.18 -4.99
N TRP A 97 -13.98 -12.38 -4.73
CA TRP A 97 -12.62 -12.67 -5.21
C TRP A 97 -11.66 -13.18 -4.16
N PHE A 98 -12.11 -13.30 -2.90
CA PHE A 98 -11.26 -13.74 -1.80
C PHE A 98 -10.54 -15.06 -2.07
N ILE A 99 -11.27 -16.07 -2.57
CA ILE A 99 -10.71 -17.41 -2.80
C ILE A 99 -9.59 -17.41 -3.85
N HIS A 100 -9.57 -16.43 -4.75
CA HIS A 100 -8.55 -16.32 -5.79
C HIS A 100 -7.24 -15.71 -5.28
N TYR A 101 -7.24 -14.99 -4.17
CA TYR A 101 -6.09 -14.22 -3.68
C TYR A 101 -5.55 -14.67 -2.32
N ILE A 102 -6.37 -15.31 -1.49
CA ILE A 102 -6.02 -15.57 -0.09
C ILE A 102 -4.82 -16.50 0.07
N ASP A 103 -4.62 -17.46 -0.84
CA ASP A 103 -3.52 -18.41 -0.73
C ASP A 103 -2.17 -17.75 -1.00
N ASP A 104 -2.07 -16.94 -2.04
CA ASP A 104 -0.86 -16.19 -2.38
C ASP A 104 -0.56 -15.10 -1.35
N LEU A 105 -1.60 -14.39 -0.90
CA LEU A 105 -1.49 -13.47 0.23
C LEU A 105 -0.96 -14.16 1.49
N GLY A 106 -1.49 -15.34 1.78
CA GLY A 106 -1.05 -16.17 2.91
C GLY A 106 0.40 -16.60 2.78
N LYS A 107 0.86 -17.00 1.59
CA LYS A 107 2.27 -17.34 1.33
C LYS A 107 3.17 -16.11 1.57
N LEU A 108 2.79 -14.95 1.03
CA LEU A 108 3.56 -13.72 1.19
C LEU A 108 3.68 -13.28 2.65
N LEU A 109 2.59 -13.33 3.42
CA LEU A 109 2.60 -12.95 4.84
C LEU A 109 3.33 -13.97 5.73
N ARG A 110 3.28 -15.27 5.40
CA ARG A 110 4.04 -16.31 6.12
C ARG A 110 5.52 -16.31 5.78
N HIS A 111 5.91 -15.81 4.61
CA HIS A 111 7.31 -15.61 4.29
C HIS A 111 7.93 -14.61 5.26
N ARG A 112 9.06 -14.98 5.86
CA ARG A 112 9.76 -14.16 6.82
C ARG A 112 10.68 -13.19 6.10
N HIS A 113 10.17 -12.00 5.82
CA HIS A 113 10.96 -10.88 5.29
C HIS A 113 11.87 -10.32 6.40
N GLU A 114 13.11 -10.00 6.08
CA GLU A 114 14.02 -9.41 7.07
C GLU A 114 13.79 -7.90 7.22
N ARG A 115 13.55 -7.21 6.10
CA ARG A 115 13.46 -5.76 6.02
C ARG A 115 12.06 -5.31 5.63
N LEU A 116 11.64 -4.16 6.16
CA LEU A 116 10.34 -3.56 5.87
C LEU A 116 10.16 -3.27 4.37
N ALA A 117 11.20 -2.70 3.75
CA ALA A 117 11.17 -2.39 2.32
C ALA A 117 10.94 -3.64 1.45
N ASP A 118 11.49 -4.81 1.84
CA ASP A 118 11.31 -6.06 1.08
C ASP A 118 9.85 -6.53 1.14
N LEU A 119 9.25 -6.50 2.34
CA LEU A 119 7.83 -6.80 2.53
C LEU A 119 6.95 -5.86 1.71
N ASP A 120 7.17 -4.55 1.82
CA ASP A 120 6.35 -3.53 1.17
C ASP A 120 6.42 -3.65 -0.35
N LEU A 121 7.63 -3.80 -0.91
CA LEU A 121 7.83 -4.03 -2.34
C LEU A 121 7.22 -5.36 -2.80
N ALA A 122 7.24 -6.41 -1.98
CA ALA A 122 6.55 -7.66 -2.28
C ALA A 122 5.02 -7.45 -2.31
N THR A 123 4.45 -6.69 -1.36
CA THR A 123 3.01 -6.38 -1.33
C THR A 123 2.58 -5.57 -2.56
N LEU A 124 3.41 -4.59 -2.95
CA LEU A 124 3.21 -3.76 -4.14
C LEU A 124 3.17 -4.62 -5.41
N ARG A 125 4.18 -5.46 -5.61
CA ARG A 125 4.28 -6.32 -6.80
C ARG A 125 3.15 -7.34 -6.87
N MET A 126 2.77 -7.94 -5.74
CA MET A 126 1.65 -8.88 -5.68
C MET A 126 0.33 -8.20 -6.09
N ALA A 127 0.03 -7.04 -5.53
CA ALA A 127 -1.18 -6.29 -5.86
C ALA A 127 -1.18 -5.82 -7.33
N LEU A 128 -0.05 -5.34 -7.86
CA LEU A 128 0.07 -5.01 -9.29
C LEU A 128 -0.18 -6.24 -10.18
N GLY A 129 0.32 -7.41 -9.78
CA GLY A 129 0.04 -8.68 -10.45
C GLY A 129 -1.45 -9.03 -10.48
N TRP A 130 -2.15 -8.93 -9.34
CA TRP A 130 -3.60 -9.16 -9.28
C TRP A 130 -4.41 -8.18 -10.12
N LEU A 131 -3.95 -6.92 -10.21
CA LEU A 131 -4.56 -5.88 -11.02
C LEU A 131 -4.24 -6.02 -12.52
N GLY A 132 -3.29 -6.88 -12.89
CA GLY A 132 -2.78 -6.97 -14.27
C GLY A 132 -2.06 -5.71 -14.74
N LEU A 133 -1.52 -4.91 -13.82
CA LEU A 133 -0.82 -3.66 -14.11
C LEU A 133 0.68 -3.90 -14.27
N LYS A 134 1.27 -3.27 -15.29
CA LYS A 134 2.71 -3.34 -15.59
C LYS A 134 3.31 -1.93 -15.73
N PRO A 135 3.25 -1.09 -14.68
CA PRO A 135 3.88 0.23 -14.72
C PRO A 135 5.40 0.08 -14.76
N GLU A 136 6.08 1.07 -15.33
CA GLU A 136 7.53 1.19 -15.16
C GLU A 136 7.82 1.57 -13.69
N LEU A 137 8.34 0.62 -12.91
CA LEU A 137 8.74 0.86 -11.53
C LEU A 137 10.25 0.99 -11.43
N VAL A 138 10.69 2.13 -10.92
CA VAL A 138 12.08 2.37 -10.53
C VAL A 138 12.17 2.31 -9.01
N VAL A 139 13.03 1.46 -8.46
CA VAL A 139 13.30 1.41 -7.03
C VAL A 139 14.64 2.10 -6.78
N GLU A 140 14.64 3.15 -5.97
CA GLU A 140 15.84 3.91 -5.60
C GLU A 140 16.35 3.40 -4.25
N GLU A 141 17.53 2.78 -4.24
CA GLU A 141 18.14 2.27 -3.01
C GLU A 141 18.79 3.38 -2.16
N THR A 142 19.18 4.47 -2.80
CA THR A 142 19.73 5.66 -2.15
C THR A 142 18.68 6.75 -2.10
N TYR A 143 18.72 7.58 -1.05
CA TYR A 143 17.77 8.66 -0.87
C TYR A 143 17.74 9.57 -2.11
N VAL A 144 16.54 9.79 -2.64
CA VAL A 144 16.36 10.73 -3.75
C VAL A 144 16.38 12.14 -3.19
N GLU A 145 17.50 12.83 -3.42
CA GLU A 145 17.74 14.19 -2.96
C GLU A 145 16.77 15.20 -3.59
N PRO A 146 16.44 16.30 -2.91
CA PRO A 146 15.54 17.34 -3.45
C PRO A 146 15.97 17.88 -4.82
N VAL A 147 17.27 18.04 -5.06
CA VAL A 147 17.79 18.48 -6.37
C VAL A 147 17.42 17.48 -7.48
N ALA A 148 17.56 16.18 -7.22
CA ALA A 148 17.19 15.14 -8.18
C ALA A 148 15.67 15.08 -8.40
N VAL A 149 14.87 15.34 -7.37
CA VAL A 149 13.40 15.47 -7.49
C VAL A 149 13.04 16.60 -8.45
N GLU A 150 13.68 17.76 -8.33
CA GLU A 150 13.44 18.93 -9.18
C GLU A 150 13.90 18.69 -10.62
N GLU A 151 15.15 18.25 -10.81
CA GLU A 151 15.74 17.98 -12.13
C GLU A 151 14.94 16.93 -12.93
N ARG A 152 14.53 15.85 -12.26
CA ARG A 152 13.72 14.77 -12.86
C ARG A 152 12.23 15.09 -12.88
N LYS A 153 11.81 16.27 -12.35
CA LYS A 153 10.41 16.71 -12.23
C LYS A 153 9.51 15.65 -11.59
N LEU A 154 10.02 15.01 -10.53
CA LEU A 154 9.29 14.01 -9.78
C LEU A 154 8.25 14.68 -8.88
N TRP A 155 7.06 14.08 -8.81
CA TRP A 155 6.05 14.48 -7.86
C TRP A 155 6.29 13.79 -6.52
N ASN A 156 6.94 14.49 -5.60
CA ASN A 156 7.35 13.94 -4.31
C ASN A 156 6.14 13.75 -3.35
N LEU A 157 5.75 12.49 -3.16
CA LEU A 157 4.60 12.08 -2.36
C LEU A 157 4.96 11.36 -1.06
N ARG A 158 6.26 11.15 -0.80
CA ARG A 158 6.81 10.40 0.36
C ARG A 158 6.21 10.82 1.72
N HIS A 159 5.91 12.10 1.90
CA HIS A 159 5.38 12.66 3.15
C HIS A 159 4.00 13.31 3.02
N THR A 160 3.46 13.42 1.79
CA THR A 160 2.16 14.06 1.55
C THR A 160 1.06 13.02 1.41
N LEU A 161 1.33 11.88 0.78
CA LEU A 161 0.42 10.73 0.78
C LEU A 161 0.58 9.96 2.11
N HIS A 162 -0.20 10.37 3.12
CA HIS A 162 -0.01 9.95 4.51
C HIS A 162 -1.37 9.66 5.18
N PRO A 163 -1.50 8.62 6.03
CA PRO A 163 -2.80 8.22 6.61
C PRO A 163 -3.43 9.24 7.57
N LYS A 164 -2.69 10.28 7.95
CA LYS A 164 -3.13 11.36 8.86
C LYS A 164 -3.25 12.71 8.18
N ARG A 165 -3.17 12.75 6.85
CA ARG A 165 -3.27 13.97 6.06
C ARG A 165 -4.39 13.80 5.03
N PRO A 166 -5.04 14.90 4.60
CA PRO A 166 -5.91 14.84 3.43
C PRO A 166 -5.15 14.33 2.21
N LEU A 167 -5.87 13.78 1.22
CA LEU A 167 -5.27 13.44 -0.06
C LEU A 167 -4.57 14.68 -0.66
N PRO A 168 -3.32 14.55 -1.14
CA PRO A 168 -2.63 15.66 -1.79
C PRO A 168 -3.38 16.14 -3.03
N ALA A 169 -3.31 17.44 -3.32
CA ALA A 169 -3.88 18.01 -4.53
C ALA A 169 -3.32 17.30 -5.78
N GLY A 170 -4.21 16.97 -6.71
CA GLY A 170 -3.87 16.22 -7.93
C GLY A 170 -3.86 14.70 -7.77
N VAL A 171 -3.91 14.14 -6.54
CA VAL A 171 -4.07 12.70 -6.34
C VAL A 171 -5.53 12.36 -6.67
N PRO A 172 -5.79 11.40 -7.58
CA PRO A 172 -7.13 11.09 -7.98
C PRO A 172 -7.93 10.55 -6.81
N ALA A 173 -9.05 11.21 -6.50
CA ALA A 173 -10.06 10.59 -5.67
C ALA A 173 -10.65 9.41 -6.44
N VAL A 174 -10.68 8.24 -5.81
CA VAL A 174 -11.30 7.05 -6.40
C VAL A 174 -12.76 7.06 -5.99
N GLY A 175 -13.64 7.02 -6.99
CA GLY A 175 -15.09 7.02 -6.77
C GLY A 175 -15.57 5.81 -5.97
N PRO A 176 -16.79 5.85 -5.44
CA PRO A 176 -17.38 4.72 -4.71
C PRO A 176 -17.39 3.46 -5.56
N TYR A 177 -16.98 2.34 -4.96
CA TYR A 177 -17.10 1.01 -5.51
C TYR A 177 -17.81 0.11 -4.49
N ALA A 178 -18.33 -1.03 -4.93
CA ALA A 178 -19.00 -1.97 -4.04
C ALA A 178 -18.00 -2.52 -3.00
N GLN A 179 -18.31 -2.33 -1.73
CA GLN A 179 -17.55 -2.84 -0.58
C GLN A 179 -18.43 -3.80 0.21
N VAL A 180 -17.86 -4.91 0.69
CA VAL A 180 -18.58 -5.99 1.38
C VAL A 180 -19.42 -5.55 2.59
N PHE A 181 -19.02 -4.47 3.26
CA PHE A 181 -19.76 -3.88 4.38
C PHE A 181 -20.31 -2.48 4.05
N GLY A 182 -20.45 -2.14 2.77
CA GLY A 182 -20.95 -0.85 2.31
C GLY A 182 -22.41 -0.60 2.68
N ASP A 183 -23.20 -1.67 2.84
CA ASP A 183 -24.58 -1.64 3.36
C ASP A 183 -24.67 -1.11 4.79
N ARG A 184 -23.68 -1.44 5.63
CA ARG A 184 -23.61 -1.07 7.05
C ARG A 184 -22.87 0.23 7.29
N HIS A 185 -21.75 0.42 6.60
CA HIS A 185 -20.81 1.50 6.89
C HIS A 185 -20.78 2.59 5.83
N GLY A 186 -21.56 2.46 4.75
CA GLY A 186 -21.42 3.29 3.55
C GLY A 186 -20.08 3.05 2.85
N PHE A 187 -19.83 3.81 1.79
CA PHE A 187 -18.52 3.79 1.13
C PHE A 187 -17.44 4.39 2.04
N ARG A 188 -16.33 3.65 2.18
CA ARG A 188 -15.15 4.09 2.94
C ARG A 188 -13.97 4.31 1.98
N PRO A 189 -13.53 5.56 1.77
CA PRO A 189 -12.35 5.86 0.96
C PRO A 189 -11.05 5.52 1.71
N HIS A 190 -9.91 5.59 1.01
CA HIS A 190 -8.56 5.43 1.58
C HIS A 190 -8.25 4.06 2.21
N LEU A 191 -9.08 3.05 1.92
CA LEU A 191 -8.79 1.67 2.28
C LEU A 191 -7.62 1.13 1.46
N SER A 192 -7.03 0.05 1.95
CA SER A 192 -6.00 -0.71 1.27
C SER A 192 -6.46 -1.21 -0.09
N ILE A 193 -5.50 -1.45 -0.99
CA ILE A 193 -5.77 -2.12 -2.25
C ILE A 193 -6.42 -3.50 -2.08
N LEU A 194 -6.24 -4.15 -0.92
CA LEU A 194 -6.87 -5.42 -0.61
C LEU A 194 -8.40 -5.29 -0.65
N ASP A 195 -8.95 -4.19 -0.14
CA ASP A 195 -10.40 -3.96 -0.15
C ASP A 195 -10.94 -4.00 -1.58
N LEU A 196 -10.31 -3.24 -2.47
CA LEU A 196 -10.74 -3.15 -3.86
C LEU A 196 -10.60 -4.49 -4.58
N VAL A 197 -9.43 -5.15 -4.52
CA VAL A 197 -9.22 -6.40 -5.26
C VAL A 197 -10.07 -7.55 -4.73
N MET A 198 -10.30 -7.64 -3.41
CA MET A 198 -11.14 -8.70 -2.85
C MET A 198 -12.61 -8.53 -3.30
N ASN A 199 -13.10 -7.30 -3.43
CA ASN A 199 -14.46 -7.03 -3.89
C ASN A 199 -14.61 -7.10 -5.42
N HIS A 200 -13.62 -6.65 -6.20
CA HIS A 200 -13.76 -6.45 -7.66
C HIS A 200 -12.85 -7.31 -8.54
N GLY A 201 -11.85 -7.97 -7.95
CA GLY A 201 -10.93 -8.84 -8.68
C GLY A 201 -10.22 -8.15 -9.84
N PRO A 202 -10.15 -8.78 -11.03
CA PRO A 202 -9.55 -8.18 -12.23
C PRO A 202 -10.20 -6.85 -12.65
N ARG A 203 -11.47 -6.61 -12.31
CA ARG A 203 -12.17 -5.36 -12.61
C ARG A 203 -11.76 -4.21 -11.69
N ALA A 204 -11.02 -4.48 -10.61
CA ALA A 204 -10.42 -3.44 -9.78
C ALA A 204 -9.60 -2.43 -10.60
N ARG A 205 -8.91 -2.90 -11.66
CA ARG A 205 -8.17 -2.01 -12.56
C ARG A 205 -9.05 -0.94 -13.21
N GLU A 206 -10.31 -1.25 -13.52
CA GLU A 206 -11.25 -0.31 -14.12
C GLU A 206 -11.56 0.81 -13.13
N VAL A 207 -11.81 0.47 -11.87
CA VAL A 207 -12.03 1.44 -10.78
C VAL A 207 -10.83 2.37 -10.59
N LEU A 208 -9.60 1.83 -10.68
CA LEU A 208 -8.38 2.64 -10.57
C LEU A 208 -8.21 3.63 -11.72
N LEU A 209 -8.60 3.24 -12.93
CA LEU A 209 -8.48 4.05 -14.15
C LEU A 209 -9.66 5.01 -14.36
N GLN A 210 -10.77 4.80 -13.65
CA GLN A 210 -11.93 5.71 -13.66
C GLN A 210 -11.63 6.98 -12.87
N GLY A 211 -11.38 8.07 -13.59
CA GLY A 211 -11.32 9.44 -13.05
C GLY A 211 -10.63 10.38 -14.02
#